data_AF-A0AAP0HN61-F1
#
_entry.id   AF-A0AAP0HN61-F1
#
_cell.length_a   1.000
_cell.length_b   1.000
_cell.length_c   1.000
_cell.angle_alpha   90.00
_cell.angle_beta   90.00
_cell.angle_gamma   90.00
#
_symmetry.space_group_name_H-M   'P 1'
#
loop_
_entity.id
_entity.type
_entity.pdbx_description
1 polymer ?
#
loop_
_entity_poly.entity_id
_entity_poly.type
_entity_poly.pdbx_seq_one_letter_code
_entity_poly.pdbx_strand_id
1 'polypeptide(L)' 'MSAAALAQNLVYHARTKHIELDIHYVRDKVLAGQLGIHHVPTQDQLADIFTKCFPVLGFNIYGTKLVSVWYPYV' A
#
# COMPACT_ATOMS: atom_id res chain seq x y z
N MET A 1 -4.99 -10.49 0.03
CA MET A 1 -5.70 -9.73 -1.02
C MET A 1 -4.99 -8.40 -1.19
N SER A 2 -4.63 -7.99 -2.42
CA SER A 2 -3.91 -6.75 -2.69
C SER A 2 -4.83 -5.70 -3.34
N ALA A 3 -4.43 -4.42 -3.27
CA ALA A 3 -5.16 -3.32 -3.91
C ALA A 3 -5.28 -3.51 -5.43
N ALA A 4 -4.27 -4.08 -6.08
CA ALA A 4 -4.29 -4.41 -7.50
C ALA A 4 -5.39 -5.41 -7.85
N ALA A 5 -5.52 -6.48 -7.06
CA ALA A 5 -6.54 -7.50 -7.27
C ALA A 5 -7.97 -6.96 -7.06
N LEU A 6 -8.14 -6.03 -6.11
CA LEU A 6 -9.42 -5.35 -5.84
C LEU A 6 -9.82 -4.39 -6.96
N ALA A 7 -8.87 -3.61 -7.49
CA ALA A 7 -9.14 -2.72 -8.61
C ALA A 7 -9.58 -3.50 -9.87
N GLN A 8 -9.03 -4.70 -10.10
CA GLN A 8 -9.29 -5.51 -11.28
C GLN A 8 -10.55 -6.40 -11.19
N ASN A 9 -10.98 -6.84 -10.01
CA ASN A 9 -12.09 -7.81 -9.87
C ASN A 9 -13.38 -7.16 -9.34
N LEU A 10 -14.48 -7.30 -10.08
CA LEU A 10 -15.82 -6.75 -9.75
C LEU A 10 -16.60 -7.60 -8.73
N VAL A 11 -16.15 -8.82 -8.46
CA VAL A 11 -16.92 -9.84 -7.72
C VAL A 11 -16.81 -9.68 -6.18
N TYR A 12 -16.02 -8.72 -5.69
CA TYR A 12 -15.89 -8.48 -4.26
C TYR A 12 -16.87 -7.41 -3.76
N HIS A 13 -17.98 -7.87 -3.19
CA HIS A 13 -18.84 -7.03 -2.33
C HIS A 13 -18.36 -7.14 -0.90
N ALA A 14 -17.50 -6.21 -0.48
CA ALA A 14 -17.07 -6.14 0.91
C ALA A 14 -18.27 -5.71 1.76
N ARG A 15 -18.72 -6.52 2.73
CA ARG A 15 -19.87 -6.20 3.61
C ARG A 15 -19.60 -5.07 4.63
N THR A 16 -18.67 -4.16 4.32
CA THR A 16 -18.29 -3.01 5.14
C THR A 16 -18.24 -1.75 4.27
N LYS A 17 -19.10 -0.78 4.57
CA LYS A 17 -19.30 0.45 3.79
C LYS A 17 -18.00 1.22 3.51
N HIS A 18 -17.06 1.25 4.46
CA HIS A 18 -15.78 1.94 4.29
C HIS A 18 -14.92 1.32 3.20
N ILE A 19 -14.90 -0.02 3.10
CA ILE A 19 -14.10 -0.72 2.11
C ILE A 19 -14.71 -0.60 0.71
N GLU A 20 -16.04 -0.65 0.60
CA GLU A 20 -16.73 -0.48 -0.69
C GLU A 20 -16.42 0.89 -1.32
N LEU A 21 -16.54 1.97 -0.55
CA LEU A 21 -16.35 3.33 -1.06
C LEU A 21 -14.90 3.56 -1.54
N ASP A 22 -13.92 3.09 -0.77
CA ASP A 22 -12.50 3.21 -1.12
C ASP A 22 -12.15 2.41 -2.38
N ILE A 23 -12.70 1.19 -2.54
CA ILE A 23 -12.48 0.36 -3.73
C ILE A 23 -13.07 1.03 -4.97
N HIS A 24 -14.30 1.54 -4.90
CA HIS A 24 -14.93 2.23 -6.01
C HIS A 24 -14.14 3.47 -6.43
N TYR A 25 -13.72 4.28 -5.45
CA TYR A 25 -12.91 5.46 -5.72
C TYR A 25 -11.57 5.12 -6.40
N VAL A 26 -10.81 4.17 -5.85
CA VAL A 26 -9.52 3.76 -6.42
C VAL A 26 -9.71 3.18 -7.82
N ARG A 27 -10.74 2.36 -8.05
CA ARG A 27 -11.05 1.80 -9.37
C ARG A 27 -11.33 2.89 -10.39
N ASP A 28 -12.20 3.86 -10.06
CA ASP A 28 -12.57 4.92 -10.99
C ASP A 28 -11.35 5.76 -11.40
N LYS A 29 -10.44 6.02 -10.45
CA LYS A 29 -9.17 6.71 -10.73
C LYS A 29 -8.23 5.91 -11.60
N VAL A 30 -8.16 4.60 -11.42
CA VAL A 30 -7.34 3.71 -12.27
C VAL A 30 -7.90 3.62 -13.68
N LEU A 31 -9.22 3.43 -13.82
CA LEU A 31 -9.90 3.38 -15.13
C LEU A 31 -9.80 4.71 -15.88
N ALA A 32 -9.84 5.83 -15.17
CA ALA A 32 -9.61 7.16 -15.74
C ALA A 32 -8.12 7.42 -16.10
N GLY A 33 -7.22 6.48 -15.85
CA GLY A 33 -5.77 6.64 -16.08
C GLY A 33 -5.09 7.64 -15.14
N GLN A 34 -5.78 8.09 -14.09
CA GLN A 34 -5.29 9.07 -13.11
C GLN A 34 -4.44 8.41 -12.01
N LEU A 35 -4.53 7.08 -11.87
CA LEU A 35 -3.82 6.31 -10.86
C LEU A 35 -3.25 5.02 -11.46
N GLY A 36 -1.94 4.80 -11.31
CA GLY A 36 -1.28 3.54 -11.63
C GLY A 36 -1.10 2.69 -10.37
N ILE A 37 -1.42 1.40 -10.44
CA ILE A 37 -1.19 0.48 -9.33
C ILE A 37 0.05 -0.37 -9.63
N HIS A 38 1.02 -0.32 -8.72
CA HIS A 38 2.21 -1.17 -8.73
C HIS A 38 2.26 -2.00 -7.47
N HIS A 39 2.55 -3.29 -7.62
CA HIS A 39 2.75 -4.17 -6.48
C HIS A 39 4.13 -3.92 -5.86
N VAL A 40 4.17 -3.65 -4.56
CA VAL A 40 5.40 -3.55 -3.77
C VAL A 40 5.44 -4.75 -2.82
N PRO A 41 6.51 -5.56 -2.82
CA PRO A 41 6.65 -6.66 -1.86
C PRO A 41 6.73 -6.09 -0.43
N THR A 42 6.22 -6.83 0.56
CA THR A 42 6.14 -6.37 1.96
C THR A 42 7.48 -5.90 2.52
N GLN A 43 8.59 -6.55 2.12
CA GLN A 43 9.92 -6.17 2.58
C GLN A 43 10.32 -4.74 2.16
N ASP A 44 9.74 -4.22 1.09
CA ASP A 44 10.05 -2.90 0.52
C ASP A 44 8.90 -1.89 0.74
N GLN A 45 7.84 -2.29 1.43
CA GLN A 45 6.71 -1.44 1.75
C GLN A 45 7.01 -0.55 2.97
N LEU A 46 7.79 0.51 2.76
CA LEU A 46 8.20 1.45 3.82
C LEU A 46 7.05 2.07 4.61
N ALA A 47 5.87 2.24 3.99
CA ALA A 47 4.68 2.75 4.65
C ALA A 47 4.19 1.89 5.83
N ASP A 48 4.63 0.63 5.90
CA ASP A 48 4.30 -0.25 7.01
C ASP A 48 4.77 0.32 8.36
N ILE A 49 5.89 1.08 8.40
CA ILE A 49 6.41 1.67 9.65
C ILE A 49 5.40 2.60 10.33
N PHE A 50 4.51 3.21 9.54
CA PHE A 50 3.49 4.15 10.02
C PHE A 50 2.13 3.49 10.31
N THR A 51 1.92 2.25 9.85
CA THR A 51 0.60 1.59 9.88
C THR A 51 0.60 0.30 10.69
N LYS A 52 1.77 -0.27 11.00
CA LYS A 52 1.92 -1.52 11.76
C LYS A 52 2.75 -1.31 13.02
N CYS A 53 2.37 -2.01 14.08
CA CYS A 53 3.21 -2.12 15.28
C CYS A 53 4.35 -3.11 15.00
N PHE A 54 5.60 -2.63 15.02
CA PHE A 54 6.78 -3.48 14.87
C PHE A 54 7.50 -3.69 16.20
N PRO A 55 8.05 -4.90 16.44
CA PRO A 55 9.08 -5.07 17.47
C PRO A 55 10.33 -4.27 17.09
N VAL A 56 11.15 -3.93 18.08
CA VAL A 56 12.32 -3.01 17.93
C VAL A 56 13.22 -3.38 16.74
N LEU A 57 13.46 -4.68 16.52
CA LEU A 57 14.25 -5.16 15.38
C LEU A 57 13.61 -4.82 14.02
N GLY A 58 12.29 -4.99 13.89
CA GLY A 58 11.55 -4.63 12.68
C GLY A 58 11.57 -3.12 12.45
N PHE A 59 11.34 -2.34 13.51
CA PHE A 59 11.37 -0.88 13.43
C PHE A 59 12.73 -0.36 12.95
N ASN A 60 13.85 -0.91 13.46
CA ASN A 60 15.20 -0.51 13.05
C ASN A 60 15.49 -0.82 11.56
N ILE A 61 15.02 -1.95 11.05
CA ILE A 61 15.20 -2.32 9.64
C ILE A 61 14.41 -1.37 8.73
N TYR A 62 13.14 -1.10 9.03
CA TYR A 62 12.34 -0.16 8.23
C TYR A 62 12.84 1.29 8.39
N GLY A 63 13.31 1.67 9.58
CA GLY A 63 13.87 2.99 9.85
C GLY A 63 15.17 3.27 9.09
N THR A 64 16.09 2.30 9.06
CA THR A 64 17.33 2.41 8.26
C THR A 64 17.04 2.47 6.76
N LYS A 65 16.12 1.65 6.26
CA LYS A 65 15.67 1.74 4.87
C LYS A 65 15.06 3.11 4.55
N LEU A 66 14.23 3.67 5.43
CA LEU A 66 13.64 5.00 5.24
C LEU A 66 14.72 6.08 5.12
N VAL A 67 15.74 6.07 5.99
CA VAL A 67 16.85 7.03 5.92
C VAL A 67 17.62 6.90 4.60
N SER A 68 17.90 5.68 4.13
CA SER A 68 18.61 5.47 2.86
C SER A 68 17.87 5.98 1.62
N VAL A 69 16.53 5.98 1.64
CA VAL A 69 15.72 6.55 0.56
C VAL A 69 15.83 8.08 0.53
N TRP A 70 15.91 8.71 1.71
CA TRP A 70 16.02 10.16 1.83
C TRP A 70 17.44 10.70 1.61
N TYR A 71 18.47 9.89 1.90
CA TYR A 71 19.87 10.24 1.73
C TYR A 71 20.63 9.14 0.95
N PRO A 72 20.50 9.09 -0.38
CA PRO A 72 21.07 8.00 -1.19
C PRO A 72 22.59 8.06 -1.39
N TYR A 73 23.28 9.05 -0.81
CA TYR A 73 24.72 9.30 -1.02
C TYR A 73 25.55 9.25 0.28
N VAL A 74 25.01 8.65 1.35
CA VAL A 74 25.74 8.34 2.60
C VAL A 74 25.87 6.84 2.74
#